data_AF-A0A957ACU8-F1
#
_entry.id   AF-A0A957ACU8-F1
#
_cell.length_a   1.000
_cell.length_b   1.000
_cell.length_c   1.000
_cell.angle_alpha   90.00
_cell.angle_beta   90.00
_cell.angle_gamma   90.00
#
_symmetry.space_group_name_H-M   'P 1'
#
loop_
_entity.id
_entity.type
_entity.pdbx_description
1 polymer ?
#
loop_
_entity_poly.entity_id
_entity_poly.type
_entity_poly.pdbx_seq_one_letter_code
_entity_poly.pdbx_strand_id
1 'polypeptide(L)'
;QGLRPTYTDLIVKALALALCDHPLLNAEFSEEGIRLLEHRHIGVAVAVEGGLLVPVVRDADVLTLREIAAETNRLAGLARAGLVL
;
A
#
# COMPACT_ATOMS: atom_id res chain seq x y z
N GLN A 1 -11.01 -8.15 -20.90
CA GLN A 1 -11.74 -7.09 -20.18
C GLN A 1 -10.78 -6.52 -19.14
N GLY A 2 -10.53 -5.21 -19.15
CA GLY A 2 -9.45 -4.61 -18.35
C GLY A 2 -9.83 -4.43 -16.87
N LEU A 3 -8.87 -4.63 -15.99
CA LEU A 3 -9.00 -4.38 -14.56
C LEU A 3 -9.38 -2.90 -14.34
N ARG A 4 -10.56 -2.66 -13.74
CA ARG A 4 -11.04 -1.30 -13.44
C ARG A 4 -10.53 -0.88 -12.06
N PRO A 5 -9.82 0.26 -11.95
CA PRO A 5 -9.45 0.80 -10.65
C PRO A 5 -10.67 1.07 -9.77
N THR A 6 -10.49 0.81 -8.47
CA THR A 6 -11.44 1.07 -7.41
C THR A 6 -11.12 2.37 -6.68
N TYR A 7 -12.00 2.80 -5.77
CA TYR A 7 -11.71 3.94 -4.89
C TYR A 7 -10.48 3.70 -4.01
N THR A 8 -10.28 2.47 -3.54
CA THR A 8 -9.09 2.11 -2.75
C THR A 8 -7.82 2.35 -3.56
N ASP A 9 -7.79 1.99 -4.85
CA ASP A 9 -6.61 2.16 -5.69
C ASP A 9 -6.28 3.64 -5.92
N LEU A 10 -7.31 4.47 -6.07
CA LEU A 10 -7.16 5.93 -6.14
C LEU A 10 -6.60 6.50 -4.84
N ILE A 11 -7.10 6.04 -3.69
CA ILE A 11 -6.62 6.48 -2.37
C ILE A 11 -5.17 6.05 -2.16
N VAL A 12 -4.81 4.81 -2.50
CA VAL A 12 -3.43 4.31 -2.42
C VAL A 12 -2.49 5.20 -3.24
N LYS A 13 -2.86 5.51 -4.49
CA LYS A 13 -2.04 6.39 -5.34
C LYS A 13 -1.93 7.80 -4.78
N ALA A 14 -3.05 8.37 -4.33
CA ALA A 14 -3.08 9.73 -3.79
C ALA A 14 -2.23 9.86 -2.52
N LEU A 15 -2.32 8.89 -1.60
CA LEU A 15 -1.52 8.85 -0.39
C LEU A 15 -0.03 8.72 -0.72
N ALA A 16 0.34 7.82 -1.64
CA ALA A 16 1.73 7.64 -2.02
C ALA A 16 2.35 8.93 -2.59
N LEU A 17 1.60 9.67 -3.42
CA LEU A 17 2.03 10.98 -3.93
C LEU A 17 2.09 12.04 -2.81
N ALA A 18 1.12 12.06 -1.89
CA ALA A 18 1.15 12.99 -0.76
C ALA A 18 2.38 12.76 0.15
N LEU A 19 2.85 11.51 0.28
CA LEU A 19 4.08 11.19 1.01
C LEU A 19 5.35 11.69 0.30
N CYS A 20 5.30 11.99 -1.00
CA CYS A 20 6.39 12.68 -1.71
C CYS A 20 6.46 14.15 -1.28
N ASP A 21 5.31 14.82 -1.17
CA ASP A 21 5.22 16.24 -0.80
C ASP A 21 5.42 16.47 0.72
N HIS A 22 5.11 15.46 1.53
CA HIS A 22 5.16 15.51 2.99
C HIS A 22 6.05 14.39 3.57
N PRO A 23 7.39 14.45 3.40
CA PRO A 23 8.29 13.36 3.75
C PRO A 23 8.33 13.03 5.25
N LEU A 24 8.02 14.00 6.13
CA LEU A 24 7.91 13.77 7.58
C LEU A 24 6.79 12.78 7.95
N LEU A 25 5.78 12.61 7.09
CA LEU A 25 4.72 11.61 7.30
C LEU A 25 5.19 10.19 6.92
N ASN A 26 6.25 10.06 6.11
CA ASN A 26 6.86 8.79 5.74
C ASN A 26 8.16 8.59 6.54
N ALA A 27 8.03 8.47 7.86
CA ALA A 27 9.15 8.39 8.77
C ALA A 27 8.89 7.37 9.88
N GLU A 28 9.98 6.92 10.51
CA GLU A 28 9.95 6.08 11.70
C GLU A 28 10.72 6.74 12.84
N PHE A 29 10.41 6.32 14.06
CA PHE A 29 11.15 6.74 15.25
C PHE A 29 12.16 5.65 15.63
N SER A 30 13.44 5.99 15.61
CA SER A 30 14.55 5.15 16.07
C SER A 30 15.16 5.73 17.35
N GLU A 31 16.14 5.02 17.93
CA GLU A 31 16.86 5.49 19.13
C GLU A 31 17.61 6.81 18.86
N GLU A 32 18.00 7.05 17.61
CA GLU A 32 18.70 8.24 17.13
C GLU A 32 17.76 9.40 16.75
N GLY A 33 16.44 9.19 16.80
CA GLY A 33 15.42 10.19 16.50
C GLY A 33 14.51 9.83 15.33
N ILE A 34 14.06 10.82 14.56
CA ILE A 34 13.15 10.60 13.42
C ILE A 34 13.98 10.27 12.17
N ARG A 35 13.74 9.10 11.59
CA ARG A 35 14.37 8.64 10.34
C ARG A 35 13.36 8.69 9.19
N LEU A 36 13.70 9.40 8.12
CA LEU A 36 12.86 9.47 6.92
C LEU A 36 13.04 8.20 6.08
N LEU A 37 11.94 7.70 5.52
CA LEU A 37 11.93 6.50 4.68
C LEU A 37 12.03 6.88 3.19
N GLU A 38 12.90 6.17 2.47
CA GLU A 38 13.16 6.41 1.05
C GLU A 38 12.03 5.91 0.15
N HIS A 39 11.33 4.84 0.54
CA HIS A 39 10.28 4.22 -0.25
C HIS A 39 8.90 4.57 0.29
N ARG A 40 7.92 4.78 -0.61
CA ARG A 40 6.53 5.10 -0.23
C ARG A 40 5.68 3.85 -0.40
N HIS A 41 5.59 3.10 0.69
CA HIS A 41 4.80 1.88 0.76
C HIS A 41 3.44 2.15 1.39
N ILE A 42 2.39 1.53 0.87
CA ILE A 42 1.03 1.69 1.41
C ILE A 42 0.48 0.32 1.83
N GLY A 43 0.20 0.17 3.12
CA GLY A 43 -0.52 -0.98 3.65
C GLY A 43 -2.01 -0.87 3.35
N VAL A 44 -2.62 -1.97 2.89
CA VAL A 44 -4.06 -2.06 2.64
C VAL A 44 -4.64 -3.10 3.58
N ALA A 45 -5.50 -2.67 4.50
CA ALA A 45 -6.17 -3.54 5.45
C ALA A 45 -7.22 -4.41 4.74
N VAL A 46 -7.09 -5.74 4.84
CA VAL A 46 -8.00 -6.73 4.23
C VAL A 46 -8.56 -7.63 5.33
N ALA A 47 -9.88 -7.63 5.47
CA ALA A 47 -10.59 -8.55 6.35
C ALA A 47 -10.52 -9.99 5.79
N VAL A 48 -10.22 -10.94 6.67
CA VAL A 48 -10.11 -12.37 6.37
C VAL A 48 -10.83 -13.18 7.45
N GLU A 49 -11.12 -14.46 7.20
CA GLU A 49 -11.87 -15.29 8.17
C GLU A 49 -11.22 -15.34 9.56
N GLY A 50 -9.88 -15.34 9.62
CA GLY A 50 -9.11 -15.34 10.86
C GLY A 50 -8.83 -13.96 11.47
N GLY A 51 -9.38 -12.87 10.92
CA GLY A 51 -9.17 -11.52 11.43
C GLY A 51 -8.81 -10.50 10.34
N LEU A 52 -7.63 -9.90 10.46
CA LEU A 52 -7.17 -8.82 9.59
C LEU A 52 -5.74 -9.08 9.12
N LEU A 53 -5.52 -8.96 7.81
CA LEU A 53 -4.19 -8.91 7.21
C LEU A 53 -3.95 -7.54 6.57
N VAL A 54 -2.70 -7.08 6.60
CA VAL A 54 -2.31 -5.79 6.01
C VAL A 54 -1.19 -6.04 4.98
N PRO A 55 -1.52 -6.55 3.78
CA PRO A 55 -0.57 -6.59 2.69
C PRO A 55 -0.11 -5.18 2.29
N VAL A 56 1.13 -5.10 1.79
CA VAL A 56 1.79 -3.84 1.45
C VAL A 56 1.93 -3.71 -0.07
N VAL A 57 1.38 -2.63 -0.64
CA VAL A 57 1.71 -2.18 -1.99
C VAL A 57 3.04 -1.45 -1.93
N ARG A 58 4.09 -2.06 -2.49
CA ARG A 58 5.44 -1.50 -2.50
C ARG A 58 5.57 -0.44 -3.59
N ASP A 59 6.38 0.57 -3.30
CA ASP A 59 6.70 1.70 -4.18
C ASP A 59 5.46 2.29 -4.90
N ALA A 60 4.39 2.55 -4.14
CA ALA A 60 3.11 2.97 -4.70
C ALA A 60 3.18 4.34 -5.41
N ASP A 61 4.21 5.13 -5.13
CA ASP A 61 4.51 6.41 -5.77
C ASP A 61 4.99 6.23 -7.21
N VAL A 62 5.71 5.15 -7.53
CA VAL A 62 6.22 4.90 -8.90
C VAL A 62 5.25 4.07 -9.75
N LEU A 63 4.34 3.32 -9.13
CA LEU A 63 3.35 2.51 -9.86
C LEU A 63 2.26 3.36 -10.52
N THR A 64 1.82 2.97 -11.71
CA THR A 64 0.62 3.51 -12.36
C THR A 64 -0.64 3.07 -11.61
N LEU A 65 -1.75 3.80 -11.81
CA LEU A 65 -3.03 3.45 -11.18
C LEU A 65 -3.51 2.03 -11.58
N ARG A 66 -3.21 1.59 -12.80
CA ARG A 66 -3.56 0.25 -13.27
C ARG A 66 -2.71 -0.82 -12.58
N GLU A 67 -1.42 -0.57 -12.38
CA GLU A 67 -0.53 -1.49 -11.66
C GLU A 67 -0.93 -1.59 -10.19
N ILE A 68 -1.27 -0.48 -9.55
CA ILE A 68 -1.83 -0.47 -8.18
C ILE A 68 -3.09 -1.32 -8.13
N ALA A 69 -4.05 -1.12 -9.05
CA ALA A 69 -5.28 -1.89 -9.06
C ALA A 69 -5.04 -3.40 -9.25
N ALA A 70 -4.06 -3.77 -10.09
CA ALA A 70 -3.68 -5.17 -10.26
C ALA A 70 -3.06 -5.74 -8.99
N GLU A 71 -2.18 -4.97 -8.34
CA GLU A 71 -1.46 -5.40 -7.15
C GLU A 71 -2.36 -5.48 -5.92
N THR A 72 -3.25 -4.52 -5.68
CA THR A 72 -4.24 -4.58 -4.60
C THR A 72 -5.18 -5.76 -4.79
N ASN A 73 -5.62 -6.06 -6.01
CA ASN A 73 -6.44 -7.23 -6.30
C ASN A 73 -5.71 -8.55 -6.00
N ARG A 74 -4.46 -8.65 -6.45
CA ARG A 74 -3.58 -9.80 -6.19
C ARG A 74 -3.37 -10.02 -4.69
N LEU A 75 -2.96 -8.96 -3.98
CA LEU A 75 -2.70 -8.98 -2.54
C LEU A 75 -3.95 -9.31 -1.74
N ALA A 76 -5.11 -8.75 -2.10
CA ALA A 76 -6.37 -9.05 -1.44
C ALA A 76 -6.81 -10.52 -1.67
N GLY A 77 -6.54 -11.07 -2.85
CA GLY A 77 -6.74 -12.50 -3.14
C GLY A 77 -5.87 -13.40 -2.26
N LEU A 78 -4.57 -13.09 -2.19
CA LEU A 78 -3.63 -13.83 -1.33
C LEU A 78 -3.99 -13.70 0.16
N ALA A 79 -4.43 -12.51 0.61
CA ALA A 79 -4.88 -12.27 1.98
C ALA A 79 -6.04 -13.18 2.36
N ARG A 80 -7.08 -13.20 1.53
CA ARG A 80 -8.24 -14.08 1.76
C ARG A 80 -7.90 -15.55 1.69
N ALA A 81 -6.89 -15.95 0.90
CA ALA A 81 -6.40 -17.32 0.84
C ALA A 81 -5.46 -17.69 2.01
N GLY A 82 -5.07 -16.74 2.87
CA GLY A 82 -4.10 -16.97 3.94
C GLY A 82 -2.67 -17.20 3.43
N LEU A 83 -2.36 -16.76 2.20
CA LEU A 83 -1.07 -16.98 1.52
C LEU A 83 -0.15 -15.76 1.56
N VAL A 84 -0.45 -14.76 2.39
CA VAL A 84 0.40 -13.58 2.56
C VAL A 84 1.29 -13.82 3.78
N LEU A 85 2.56 -14.10 3.51
CA LEU A 85 3.66 -14.01 4.47
C LEU A 85 4.79 -13.21 3.80
#